data_AF-A0AAI8U0U1-F1
#
_entry.id   AF-A0AAI8U0U1-F1
#
_cell.length_a   1.000
_cell.length_b   1.000
_cell.length_c   1.000
_cell.angle_alpha   90.00
_cell.angle_beta   90.00
_cell.angle_gamma   90.00
#
_symmetry.space_group_name_H-M   'P 1'
#
loop_
_entity.id
_entity.type
_entity.pdbx_description
1 polymer ?
#
loop_
_entity_poly.entity_id
_entity_poly.type
_entity_poly.pdbx_seq_one_letter_code
_entity_poly.pdbx_strand_id
1 'polypeptide(L)'
;MTRTHTPVVAFEPALGRNARSGTWAELARGTFRTAREHVDRNEWEAAAQLVEVSVLEADELRDIYDRWPAATLRWVRAHDVTSTELDAAVTRLGELVGDEAMAGVGPAWPRYTDAVTRAAQACRDQDPGAGELIETARQVWQQIHDRAVDRVAGMIDIAVRLVGESSLGELWDHLMGDWYEIHERRYSLDNQPWADSAHQLMVAIVDGFHAHLTGTGRHGDIELIEEPGRTGFRFAPCGSGGRSVDVRITGGTPRSAPPFGFAVTTEPHDWAWNTVGICSYCVHCCQLNEVMPIDRLGYPTRVIDPPTWTPDDPTTSCTWWVYHDPADVPDHVYRRVGRDPARRPSRTRSNRHG
;
A
#
# COMPACT_ATOMS: atom_id res chain seq x y z
N MET A 1 -13.57 -17.44 36.24
CA MET A 1 -13.76 -16.17 35.50
C MET A 1 -13.37 -16.43 34.06
N THR A 2 -14.34 -16.68 33.20
CA THR A 2 -14.14 -16.78 31.75
C THR A 2 -13.75 -15.39 31.27
N ARG A 3 -12.46 -15.17 30.95
CA ARG A 3 -12.06 -14.02 30.13
C ARG A 3 -12.85 -14.15 28.84
N THR A 4 -13.77 -13.23 28.58
CA THR A 4 -14.31 -13.03 27.25
C THR A 4 -13.13 -12.67 26.37
N HIS A 5 -12.58 -13.65 25.66
CA HIS A 5 -11.53 -13.41 24.68
C HIS A 5 -12.15 -12.58 23.56
N THR A 6 -11.76 -11.32 23.46
CA THR A 6 -12.02 -10.52 22.27
C THR A 6 -11.45 -11.28 21.07
N PRO A 7 -12.23 -11.50 20.01
CA PRO A 7 -11.73 -12.19 18.83
C PRO A 7 -10.54 -11.41 18.23
N VAL A 8 -9.55 -12.12 17.70
CA VAL A 8 -8.39 -11.51 17.00
C VAL A 8 -8.71 -11.18 15.55
N VAL A 9 -9.78 -11.80 15.01
CA VAL A 9 -10.32 -11.56 13.68
C VAL A 9 -11.84 -11.44 13.81
N ALA A 10 -12.42 -10.38 13.25
CA ALA A 10 -13.85 -10.13 13.25
C ALA A 10 -14.29 -9.53 11.91
N PHE A 11 -15.58 -9.54 11.63
CA PHE A 11 -16.13 -8.87 10.45
C PHE A 11 -15.94 -7.35 10.59
N GLU A 12 -15.29 -6.75 9.61
CA GLU A 12 -15.06 -5.31 9.52
C GLU A 12 -15.97 -4.71 8.44
N PRO A 13 -17.04 -4.00 8.82
CA PRO A 13 -18.01 -3.44 7.86
C PRO A 13 -17.37 -2.52 6.81
N ALA A 14 -16.31 -1.77 7.16
CA ALA A 14 -15.60 -0.89 6.24
C ALA A 14 -14.95 -1.65 5.07
N LEU A 15 -14.50 -2.88 5.32
CA LEU A 15 -13.85 -3.74 4.34
C LEU A 15 -14.82 -4.75 3.72
N GLY A 16 -15.99 -4.99 4.33
CA GLY A 16 -16.98 -5.95 3.87
C GLY A 16 -16.53 -7.41 4.02
N ARG A 17 -15.54 -7.67 4.87
CA ARG A 17 -14.95 -9.00 5.11
C ARG A 17 -14.40 -9.11 6.53
N ASN A 18 -13.96 -10.31 6.89
CA ASN A 18 -13.18 -10.48 8.11
C ASN A 18 -11.82 -9.79 7.99
N ALA A 19 -11.42 -9.13 9.07
CA ALA A 19 -10.14 -8.46 9.23
C ALA A 19 -9.67 -8.59 10.68
N ARG A 20 -8.42 -8.20 10.93
CA ARG A 20 -7.88 -8.18 12.29
C ARG A 20 -8.64 -7.19 13.16
N SER A 21 -8.93 -7.59 14.39
CA SER A 21 -9.60 -6.74 15.39
C SER A 21 -8.70 -6.50 16.60
N GLY A 22 -8.75 -5.30 17.15
CA GLY A 22 -7.95 -4.89 18.30
C GLY A 22 -7.83 -3.38 18.40
N THR A 23 -7.05 -2.94 19.38
CA THR A 23 -6.63 -1.53 19.51
C THR A 23 -5.67 -1.15 18.37
N TRP A 24 -5.54 0.15 18.08
CA TRP A 24 -4.57 0.62 17.08
C TRP A 24 -3.13 0.20 17.39
N ALA A 25 -2.76 0.10 18.67
CA ALA A 25 -1.45 -0.39 19.09
C ALA A 25 -1.24 -1.88 18.76
N GLU A 26 -2.28 -2.71 18.89
CA GLU A 26 -2.23 -4.13 18.50
C GLU A 26 -2.23 -4.31 16.99
N LEU A 27 -3.03 -3.48 16.30
CA LEU A 27 -3.17 -3.45 14.86
C LEU A 27 -1.94 -2.87 14.16
N ALA A 28 -1.14 -2.02 14.80
CA ALA A 28 0.12 -1.52 14.27
C ALA A 28 1.19 -2.63 14.10
N ARG A 29 0.96 -3.80 14.68
CA ARG A 29 1.88 -4.95 14.64
C ARG A 29 1.52 -5.86 13.49
N GLY A 30 2.53 -6.32 12.75
CA GLY A 30 2.33 -7.20 11.60
C GLY A 30 1.64 -8.53 11.89
N THR A 31 0.90 -9.05 10.91
CA THR A 31 0.01 -10.22 11.04
C THR A 31 0.78 -11.48 11.41
N PHE A 32 1.82 -11.83 10.65
CA PHE A 32 2.61 -13.04 10.88
C PHE A 32 3.40 -13.00 12.20
N ARG A 33 3.93 -11.83 12.58
CA ARG A 33 4.60 -11.64 13.87
C ARG A 33 3.62 -11.85 15.02
N THR A 34 2.45 -11.24 14.93
CA THR A 34 1.40 -11.38 15.95
C THR A 34 0.97 -12.85 16.07
N ALA A 35 0.79 -13.56 14.95
CA ALA A 35 0.46 -14.98 14.97
C ALA A 35 1.52 -15.85 15.69
N ARG A 36 2.81 -15.59 15.45
CA ARG A 36 3.90 -16.28 16.17
C ARG A 36 3.89 -15.97 17.68
N GLU A 37 3.68 -14.71 18.07
CA GLU A 37 3.55 -14.34 19.48
C GLU A 37 2.35 -15.02 20.16
N HIS A 38 1.28 -15.35 19.42
CA HIS A 38 0.17 -16.16 19.93
C HIS A 38 0.57 -17.63 20.10
N VAL A 39 1.36 -18.21 19.18
CA VAL A 39 1.96 -19.55 19.34
C VAL A 39 2.81 -19.62 20.60
N ASP A 40 3.69 -18.64 20.83
CA ASP A 40 4.57 -18.60 22.01
C ASP A 40 3.79 -18.56 23.34
N ARG A 41 2.55 -18.05 23.30
CA ARG A 41 1.62 -17.97 24.45
C ARG A 41 0.66 -19.16 24.54
N ASN A 42 0.78 -20.15 23.66
CA ASN A 42 -0.16 -21.28 23.51
C ASN A 42 -1.61 -20.83 23.17
N GLU A 43 -1.76 -19.70 22.48
CA GLU A 43 -3.03 -19.16 22.00
C GLU A 43 -3.30 -19.63 20.55
N TRP A 44 -3.35 -20.95 20.39
CA TRP A 44 -3.29 -21.67 19.11
C TRP A 44 -4.36 -21.28 18.08
N GLU A 45 -5.62 -21.18 18.50
CA GLU A 45 -6.71 -20.83 17.57
C GLU A 45 -6.60 -19.37 17.10
N ALA A 46 -6.16 -18.46 17.97
CA ALA A 46 -5.90 -17.07 17.59
C ALA A 46 -4.76 -16.98 16.57
N ALA A 47 -3.70 -17.76 16.75
CA ALA A 47 -2.62 -17.86 15.77
C ALA A 47 -3.13 -18.37 14.42
N ALA A 48 -3.93 -19.44 14.39
CA ALA A 48 -4.51 -19.97 13.15
C ALA A 48 -5.35 -18.93 12.41
N GLN A 49 -6.24 -18.23 13.10
CA GLN A 49 -7.11 -17.20 12.53
C GLN A 49 -6.31 -16.03 11.92
N LEU A 50 -5.23 -15.60 12.59
CA LEU A 50 -4.35 -14.55 12.10
C LEU A 50 -3.59 -14.97 10.83
N VAL A 51 -3.16 -16.23 10.74
CA VAL A 51 -2.51 -16.73 9.52
C VAL A 51 -3.51 -16.81 8.38
N GLU A 52 -4.75 -17.23 8.64
CA GLU A 52 -5.80 -17.33 7.62
C GLU A 52 -6.23 -15.97 7.08
N VAL A 53 -6.42 -14.97 7.96
CA VAL A 53 -6.82 -13.61 7.53
C VAL A 53 -5.76 -12.95 6.64
N SER A 54 -4.48 -13.36 6.74
CA SER A 54 -3.41 -12.86 5.86
C SER A 54 -3.65 -13.16 4.38
N VAL A 55 -4.47 -14.16 4.04
CA VAL A 55 -4.89 -14.41 2.64
C VAL A 55 -5.81 -13.30 2.16
N LEU A 56 -6.73 -12.83 3.01
CA LEU A 56 -7.64 -11.74 2.67
C LEU A 56 -6.90 -10.40 2.56
N GLU A 57 -5.94 -10.14 3.44
CA GLU A 57 -5.04 -8.98 3.35
C GLU A 57 -4.28 -8.99 2.01
N ALA A 58 -3.74 -10.15 1.60
CA ALA A 58 -2.96 -10.31 0.38
C ALA A 58 -3.80 -10.32 -0.93
N ASP A 59 -5.08 -10.70 -0.86
CA ASP A 59 -5.94 -10.87 -2.03
C ASP A 59 -6.18 -9.56 -2.79
N GLU A 60 -6.31 -8.46 -2.06
CA GLU A 60 -6.44 -7.12 -2.65
C GLU A 60 -5.21 -6.76 -3.50
N LEU A 61 -4.01 -7.05 -2.98
CA LEU A 61 -2.76 -6.80 -3.71
C LEU A 61 -2.62 -7.72 -4.93
N ARG A 62 -3.04 -8.99 -4.83
CA ARG A 62 -3.05 -9.93 -5.95
C ARG A 62 -3.82 -9.38 -7.14
N ASP A 63 -5.05 -8.92 -6.92
CA ASP A 63 -5.90 -8.39 -7.98
C ASP A 63 -5.27 -7.16 -8.66
N ILE A 64 -4.73 -6.24 -7.85
CA ILE A 64 -4.10 -5.01 -8.34
C ILE A 64 -2.83 -5.32 -9.15
N TYR A 65 -1.96 -6.19 -8.63
CA TYR A 65 -0.67 -6.49 -9.24
C TYR A 65 -0.77 -7.35 -10.51
N ASP A 66 -1.86 -8.08 -10.72
CA ASP A 66 -2.11 -8.74 -12.00
C ASP A 66 -2.77 -7.79 -13.02
N ARG A 67 -3.60 -6.83 -12.56
CA ARG A 67 -4.32 -5.89 -13.44
C ARG A 67 -3.46 -4.77 -14.01
N TRP A 68 -2.69 -4.08 -13.15
CA TRP A 68 -1.94 -2.88 -13.54
C TRP A 68 -0.87 -3.10 -14.60
N PRO A 69 -0.05 -4.18 -14.58
CA PRO A 69 0.93 -4.44 -15.64
C PRO A 69 0.29 -4.51 -17.03
N ALA A 70 -0.81 -5.26 -17.17
CA ALA A 70 -1.49 -5.42 -18.44
C ALA A 70 -2.17 -4.12 -18.90
N ALA A 71 -2.77 -3.36 -17.98
CA ALA A 71 -3.37 -2.06 -18.28
C ALA A 71 -2.32 -1.02 -18.70
N THR A 72 -1.16 -1.00 -18.04
CA THR A 72 -0.04 -0.11 -18.40
C THR A 72 0.42 -0.36 -19.83
N LEU A 73 0.62 -1.63 -20.23
CA LEU A 73 1.04 -1.94 -21.61
C LEU A 73 -0.03 -1.59 -22.65
N ARG A 74 -1.32 -1.72 -22.33
CA ARG A 74 -2.39 -1.26 -23.22
C ARG A 74 -2.37 0.27 -23.37
N TRP A 75 -2.15 0.99 -22.27
CA TRP A 75 -2.05 2.43 -22.28
C TRP A 75 -0.85 2.92 -23.11
N VAL A 76 0.32 2.29 -22.97
CA VAL A 76 1.51 2.61 -23.78
C VAL A 76 1.25 2.43 -25.28
N ARG A 77 0.59 1.34 -25.69
CA ARG A 77 0.22 1.10 -27.11
C ARG A 77 -0.73 2.16 -27.67
N ALA A 78 -1.51 2.83 -26.82
CA ALA A 78 -2.41 3.89 -27.24
C ALA A 78 -1.71 5.25 -27.43
N HIS A 79 -0.42 5.37 -27.08
CA HIS A 79 0.38 6.60 -27.14
C HIS A 79 1.44 6.55 -28.25
N ASP A 80 1.07 6.06 -29.44
CA ASP A 80 1.92 6.03 -30.64
C ASP A 80 3.25 5.26 -30.52
N VAL A 81 3.43 4.44 -29.48
CA VAL A 81 4.60 3.57 -29.30
C VAL A 81 4.46 2.32 -30.17
N THR A 82 5.50 1.98 -30.94
CA THR A 82 5.46 0.81 -31.81
C THR A 82 5.49 -0.50 -31.02
N SER A 83 4.84 -1.55 -31.52
CA SER A 83 4.89 -2.88 -30.89
C SER A 83 6.32 -3.39 -30.73
N THR A 84 7.19 -3.14 -31.71
CA THR A 84 8.60 -3.57 -31.65
C THR A 84 9.37 -2.91 -30.50
N GLU A 85 9.20 -1.61 -30.28
CA GLU A 85 9.84 -0.91 -29.16
C GLU A 85 9.33 -1.38 -27.81
N LEU A 86 8.01 -1.54 -27.70
CA LEU A 86 7.37 -2.01 -26.49
C LEU A 86 7.79 -3.45 -26.15
N ASP A 87 7.76 -4.36 -27.13
CA ASP A 87 8.15 -5.76 -26.93
C ASP A 87 9.63 -5.85 -26.52
N ALA A 88 10.51 -5.07 -27.14
CA ALA A 88 11.92 -5.01 -26.75
C ALA A 88 12.10 -4.49 -25.32
N ALA A 89 11.31 -3.50 -24.88
CA ALA A 89 11.35 -2.99 -23.51
C ALA A 89 10.85 -4.02 -22.50
N VAL A 90 9.78 -4.75 -22.83
CA VAL A 90 9.25 -5.83 -21.98
C VAL A 90 10.23 -7.01 -21.88
N THR A 91 10.91 -7.38 -22.97
CA THR A 91 11.97 -8.39 -22.95
C THR A 91 13.11 -7.99 -22.02
N ARG A 92 13.62 -6.75 -22.12
CA ARG A 92 14.68 -6.25 -21.22
C ARG A 92 14.23 -6.24 -19.76
N LEU A 93 12.98 -5.88 -19.48
CA LEU A 93 12.44 -5.97 -18.13
C LEU A 93 12.44 -7.42 -17.64
N GLY A 94 12.02 -8.37 -18.47
CA GLY A 94 12.05 -9.80 -18.14
C GLY A 94 13.45 -10.31 -17.81
N GLU A 95 14.48 -9.90 -18.57
CA GLU A 95 15.88 -10.22 -18.27
C GLU A 95 16.34 -9.67 -16.91
N LEU A 96 15.79 -8.52 -16.50
CA LEU A 96 16.16 -7.80 -15.29
C LEU A 96 15.44 -8.33 -14.02
N VAL A 97 14.13 -8.63 -14.10
CA VAL A 97 13.33 -9.06 -12.94
C VAL A 97 13.04 -10.57 -12.91
N GLY A 98 13.31 -11.28 -14.02
CA GLY A 98 13.13 -12.71 -14.16
C GLY A 98 11.71 -13.16 -14.51
N ASP A 99 11.60 -14.36 -15.08
CA ASP A 99 10.35 -14.95 -15.57
C ASP A 99 9.28 -15.09 -14.50
N GLU A 100 9.67 -15.44 -13.26
CA GLU A 100 8.72 -15.61 -12.16
C GLU A 100 8.04 -14.28 -11.80
N ALA A 101 8.77 -13.16 -11.87
CA ALA A 101 8.17 -11.85 -11.68
C ALA A 101 7.22 -11.51 -12.83
N MET A 102 7.65 -11.76 -14.07
CA MET A 102 6.86 -11.48 -15.27
C MET A 102 5.57 -12.32 -15.37
N ALA A 103 5.56 -13.51 -14.76
CA ALA A 103 4.38 -14.39 -14.71
C ALA A 103 3.26 -13.84 -13.81
N GLY A 104 3.56 -12.94 -12.87
CA GLY A 104 2.58 -12.35 -11.95
C GLY A 104 2.27 -13.19 -10.72
N VAL A 105 1.23 -12.78 -9.99
CA VAL A 105 0.88 -13.38 -8.71
C VAL A 105 0.15 -14.71 -8.90
N GLY A 106 -0.76 -14.77 -9.89
CA GLY A 106 -1.62 -15.93 -10.15
C GLY A 106 -0.93 -17.30 -10.08
N PRO A 107 0.14 -17.57 -10.85
CA PRO A 107 0.82 -18.87 -10.84
C PRO A 107 1.45 -19.26 -9.50
N ALA A 108 1.88 -18.28 -8.69
CA ALA A 108 2.50 -18.52 -7.39
C ALA A 108 1.50 -18.50 -6.23
N TRP A 109 0.27 -18.02 -6.46
CA TRP A 109 -0.76 -17.89 -5.43
C TRP A 109 -1.08 -19.20 -4.68
N PRO A 110 -1.23 -20.37 -5.34
CA PRO A 110 -1.46 -21.63 -4.63
C PRO A 110 -0.36 -21.97 -3.62
N ARG A 111 0.90 -21.64 -3.93
CA ARG A 111 2.03 -21.87 -3.01
C ARG A 111 1.85 -21.10 -1.70
N TYR A 112 1.29 -19.89 -1.77
CA TYR A 112 1.00 -19.09 -0.58
C TYR A 112 -0.19 -19.64 0.20
N THR A 113 -1.31 -19.91 -0.46
CA THR A 113 -2.51 -20.43 0.23
C THR A 113 -2.27 -21.80 0.85
N ASP A 114 -1.45 -22.65 0.22
CA ASP A 114 -1.04 -23.94 0.77
C ASP A 114 -0.14 -23.76 2.01
N ALA A 115 0.79 -22.79 1.97
CA ALA A 115 1.64 -22.48 3.12
C ALA A 115 0.81 -21.96 4.31
N VAL A 116 -0.16 -21.07 4.04
CA VAL A 116 -1.12 -20.60 5.05
C VAL A 116 -1.94 -21.75 5.63
N THR A 117 -2.50 -22.61 4.78
CA THR A 117 -3.32 -23.74 5.21
C THR A 117 -2.52 -24.69 6.11
N ARG A 118 -1.27 -25.00 5.72
CA ARG A 118 -0.37 -25.83 6.52
C ARG A 118 -0.03 -25.19 7.88
N ALA A 119 0.28 -23.88 7.88
CA ALA A 119 0.60 -23.17 9.11
C ALA A 119 -0.61 -23.07 10.06
N ALA A 120 -1.80 -22.80 9.54
CA ALA A 120 -3.04 -22.75 10.32
C ALA A 120 -3.40 -24.13 10.90
N GLN A 121 -3.25 -25.20 10.09
CA GLN A 121 -3.47 -26.58 10.56
C GLN A 121 -2.48 -26.95 11.68
N ALA A 122 -1.19 -26.64 11.50
CA ALA A 122 -0.16 -26.87 12.52
C ALA A 122 -0.44 -26.11 13.83
N CYS A 123 -0.96 -24.88 13.74
CA CYS A 123 -1.41 -24.15 14.92
C CYS A 123 -2.52 -24.92 15.65
N ARG A 124 -3.56 -25.39 14.94
CA ARG A 124 -4.68 -26.13 15.53
C ARG A 124 -4.28 -27.49 16.10
N ASP A 125 -3.31 -28.14 15.49
CA ASP A 125 -2.72 -29.40 15.97
C ASP A 125 -1.73 -29.19 17.13
N GLN A 126 -1.46 -27.92 17.50
CA GLN A 126 -0.49 -27.54 18.54
C GLN A 126 0.91 -28.09 18.25
N ASP A 127 1.27 -28.13 16.96
CA ASP A 127 2.57 -28.60 16.50
C ASP A 127 3.67 -27.65 17.01
N PRO A 128 4.72 -28.15 17.69
CA PRO A 128 5.87 -27.34 18.09
C PRO A 128 6.54 -26.57 16.92
N GLY A 129 6.37 -27.04 15.68
CA GLY A 129 6.85 -26.41 14.45
C GLY A 129 5.93 -25.34 13.86
N ALA A 130 4.76 -25.04 14.46
CA ALA A 130 3.79 -24.09 13.92
C ALA A 130 4.40 -22.70 13.67
N GLY A 131 5.23 -22.19 14.59
CA GLY A 131 5.89 -20.89 14.45
C GLY A 131 6.76 -20.77 13.19
N GLU A 132 7.48 -21.84 12.83
CA GLU A 132 8.32 -21.89 11.62
C GLU A 132 7.48 -22.00 10.34
N LEU A 133 6.32 -22.67 10.40
CA LEU A 133 5.39 -22.73 9.28
C LEU A 133 4.73 -21.37 9.01
N ILE A 134 4.42 -20.60 10.07
CA ILE A 134 3.94 -19.21 9.95
C ILE A 134 5.01 -18.35 9.25
N GLU A 135 6.26 -18.46 9.68
CA GLU A 135 7.38 -17.73 9.06
C GLU A 135 7.58 -18.15 7.59
N THR A 136 7.42 -19.44 7.29
CA THR A 136 7.45 -19.94 5.92
C THR A 136 6.35 -19.31 5.05
N ALA A 137 5.11 -19.23 5.56
CA ALA A 137 4.02 -18.58 4.85
C ALA A 137 4.31 -17.09 4.57
N ARG A 138 4.85 -16.37 5.56
CA ARG A 138 5.30 -14.98 5.40
C ARG A 138 6.35 -14.83 4.31
N GLN A 139 7.37 -15.70 4.31
CA GLN A 139 8.46 -15.65 3.32
C GLN A 139 7.97 -15.97 1.90
N VAL A 140 7.06 -16.94 1.77
CA VAL A 140 6.41 -17.24 0.49
C VAL A 140 5.67 -16.00 -0.03
N TRP A 141 4.86 -15.37 0.81
CA TRP A 141 4.18 -14.13 0.42
C TRP A 141 5.14 -13.01 0.07
N GLN A 142 6.18 -12.79 0.88
CA GLN A 142 7.19 -11.77 0.61
C GLN A 142 7.82 -11.94 -0.78
N GLN A 143 8.20 -13.18 -1.14
CA GLN A 143 8.80 -13.48 -2.45
C GLN A 143 7.83 -13.17 -3.61
N ILE A 144 6.54 -13.47 -3.44
CA ILE A 144 5.50 -13.19 -4.44
C ILE A 144 5.27 -11.68 -4.55
N HIS A 145 5.04 -11.02 -3.41
CA HIS A 145 4.82 -9.59 -3.30
C HIS A 145 5.98 -8.78 -3.91
N ASP A 146 7.21 -9.08 -3.53
CA ASP A 146 8.39 -8.34 -3.97
C ASP A 146 8.57 -8.39 -5.49
N ARG A 147 8.35 -9.56 -6.09
CA ARG A 147 8.40 -9.75 -7.55
C ARG A 147 7.25 -9.04 -8.26
N ALA A 148 6.06 -9.08 -7.68
CA ALA A 148 4.89 -8.40 -8.22
C ALA A 148 5.08 -6.88 -8.23
N VAL A 149 5.62 -6.30 -7.15
CA VAL A 149 5.99 -4.88 -7.08
C VAL A 149 7.05 -4.54 -8.12
N ASP A 150 8.11 -5.35 -8.23
CA ASP A 150 9.17 -5.10 -9.22
C ASP A 150 8.63 -5.13 -10.66
N ARG A 151 7.70 -6.06 -10.97
CA ARG A 151 7.00 -6.10 -12.26
C ARG A 151 6.18 -4.83 -12.49
N VAL A 152 5.37 -4.40 -11.52
CA VAL A 152 4.56 -3.18 -11.68
C VAL A 152 5.47 -1.97 -11.88
N ALA A 153 6.45 -1.76 -11.01
CA ALA A 153 7.37 -0.63 -11.11
C ALA A 153 8.14 -0.62 -12.44
N GLY A 154 8.57 -1.78 -12.92
CA GLY A 154 9.22 -1.92 -14.22
C GLY A 154 8.30 -1.62 -15.40
N MET A 155 7.02 -2.00 -15.35
CA MET A 155 6.05 -1.67 -16.40
C MET A 155 5.74 -0.17 -16.43
N ILE A 156 5.65 0.47 -15.27
CA ILE A 156 5.51 1.93 -15.17
C ILE A 156 6.77 2.63 -15.69
N ASP A 157 7.96 2.11 -15.39
CA ASP A 157 9.23 2.60 -15.96
C ASP A 157 9.24 2.53 -17.49
N ILE A 158 8.75 1.44 -18.09
CA ILE A 158 8.58 1.34 -19.55
C ILE A 158 7.69 2.48 -20.08
N ALA A 159 6.56 2.74 -19.42
CA ALA A 159 5.67 3.83 -19.83
C ALA A 159 6.36 5.20 -19.74
N VAL A 160 7.09 5.47 -18.65
CA VAL A 160 7.86 6.71 -18.49
C VAL A 160 8.92 6.86 -19.58
N ARG A 161 9.65 5.79 -19.93
CA ARG A 161 10.72 5.86 -20.94
C ARG A 161 10.22 6.00 -22.37
N LEU A 162 9.09 5.38 -22.70
CA LEU A 162 8.58 5.35 -24.08
C LEU A 162 7.59 6.48 -24.36
N VAL A 163 6.83 6.92 -23.37
CA VAL A 163 5.80 7.98 -23.53
C VAL A 163 6.26 9.30 -22.91
N GLY A 164 6.98 9.25 -21.79
CA GLY A 164 7.52 10.43 -21.10
C GLY A 164 7.04 10.56 -19.66
N GLU A 165 7.88 11.18 -18.83
CA GLU A 165 7.57 11.45 -17.41
C GLU A 165 6.31 12.31 -17.23
N SER A 166 6.12 13.31 -18.09
CA SER A 166 5.00 14.24 -18.02
C SER A 166 3.62 13.57 -18.06
N SER A 167 3.53 12.37 -18.66
CA SER A 167 2.28 11.61 -18.79
C SER A 167 2.05 10.61 -17.65
N LEU A 168 2.96 10.53 -16.66
CA LEU A 168 2.83 9.58 -15.55
C LEU A 168 1.59 9.84 -14.69
N GLY A 169 1.21 11.11 -14.49
CA GLY A 169 -0.04 11.47 -13.82
C GLY A 169 -1.27 10.88 -14.53
N GLU A 170 -1.35 11.02 -15.85
CA GLU A 170 -2.45 10.52 -16.69
C GLU A 170 -2.49 8.98 -16.74
N LEU A 171 -1.33 8.33 -16.76
CA LEU A 171 -1.25 6.88 -16.64
C LEU A 171 -1.87 6.41 -15.32
N TRP A 172 -1.55 7.06 -14.20
CA TRP A 172 -2.14 6.69 -12.91
C TRP A 172 -3.64 6.95 -12.83
N ASP A 173 -4.12 8.04 -13.44
CA ASP A 173 -5.56 8.29 -13.58
C ASP A 173 -6.24 7.20 -14.42
N HIS A 174 -5.61 6.72 -15.48
CA HIS A 174 -6.11 5.60 -16.27
C HIS A 174 -6.16 4.29 -15.46
N LEU A 175 -5.11 3.99 -14.68
CA LEU A 175 -5.00 2.76 -13.91
C LEU A 175 -5.94 2.70 -12.69
N MET A 176 -6.35 3.85 -12.15
CA MET A 176 -7.19 3.97 -10.96
C MET A 176 -8.60 4.53 -11.24
N GLY A 177 -8.94 4.78 -12.51
CA GLY A 177 -10.19 5.44 -12.91
C GLY A 177 -11.46 4.82 -12.32
N ASP A 178 -11.55 3.49 -12.24
CA ASP A 178 -12.72 2.82 -11.66
C ASP A 178 -12.84 3.00 -10.13
N TRP A 179 -11.71 3.25 -9.45
CA TRP A 179 -11.69 3.41 -7.99
C TRP A 179 -12.09 4.80 -7.56
N TYR A 180 -11.82 5.79 -8.41
CA TYR A 180 -12.09 7.19 -8.18
C TYR A 180 -13.56 7.48 -7.87
N GLU A 181 -14.50 6.89 -8.61
CA GLU A 181 -15.94 7.04 -8.36
C GLU A 181 -16.35 6.41 -7.02
N ILE A 182 -15.80 5.24 -6.69
CA ILE A 182 -16.08 4.54 -5.43
C ILE A 182 -15.54 5.35 -4.26
N HIS A 183 -14.33 5.89 -4.39
CA HIS A 183 -13.63 6.67 -3.37
C HIS A 183 -14.36 7.99 -3.09
N GLU A 184 -14.72 8.73 -4.14
CA GLU A 184 -15.52 9.96 -4.01
C GLU A 184 -16.85 9.69 -3.30
N ARG A 185 -17.61 8.69 -3.76
CA ARG A 185 -18.88 8.33 -3.15
C ARG A 185 -18.70 7.93 -1.68
N ARG A 186 -17.69 7.11 -1.37
CA ARG A 186 -17.48 6.61 0.00
C ARG A 186 -17.11 7.74 0.96
N TYR A 187 -16.27 8.68 0.55
CA TYR A 187 -15.68 9.65 1.48
C TYR A 187 -16.32 11.04 1.47
N SER A 188 -17.28 11.30 0.59
CA SER A 188 -18.03 12.56 0.60
C SER A 188 -18.73 12.83 1.95
N LEU A 189 -18.65 14.09 2.40
CA LEU A 189 -19.32 14.56 3.63
C LEU A 189 -20.85 14.56 3.50
N ASP A 190 -21.37 14.50 2.27
CA ASP A 190 -22.80 14.39 2.02
C ASP A 190 -23.33 12.97 2.27
N ASN A 191 -22.44 11.96 2.26
CA ASN A 191 -22.81 10.56 2.38
C ASN A 191 -22.60 9.99 3.78
N GLN A 192 -21.58 10.46 4.51
CA GLN A 192 -21.34 10.05 5.90
C GLN A 192 -20.53 11.10 6.69
N PRO A 193 -20.64 11.11 8.04
CA PRO A 193 -19.76 11.91 8.88
C PRO A 193 -18.28 11.61 8.63
N TRP A 194 -17.43 12.64 8.73
CA TRP A 194 -15.99 12.46 8.52
C TRP A 194 -15.36 11.47 9.51
N ALA A 195 -15.86 11.38 10.75
CA ALA A 195 -15.34 10.43 11.74
C ALA A 195 -15.43 8.98 11.24
N ASP A 196 -16.51 8.62 10.53
CA ASP A 196 -16.67 7.29 9.95
C ASP A 196 -15.72 7.10 8.76
N SER A 197 -15.59 8.10 7.89
CA SER A 197 -14.61 8.12 6.80
C SER A 197 -13.17 7.96 7.30
N ALA A 198 -12.78 8.72 8.33
CA ALA A 198 -11.47 8.67 8.93
C ALA A 198 -11.18 7.29 9.52
N HIS A 199 -12.15 6.70 10.24
CA HIS A 199 -12.01 5.34 10.76
C HIS A 199 -11.81 4.31 9.64
N GLN A 200 -12.64 4.35 8.59
CA GLN A 200 -12.52 3.47 7.42
C GLN A 200 -11.14 3.62 6.73
N LEU A 201 -10.66 4.86 6.60
CA LEU A 201 -9.36 5.16 6.01
C LEU A 201 -8.21 4.59 6.85
N MET A 202 -8.30 4.66 8.18
CA MET A 202 -7.32 4.09 9.12
C MET A 202 -7.33 2.55 9.09
N VAL A 203 -8.51 1.93 9.06
CA VAL A 203 -8.67 0.47 8.93
C VAL A 203 -8.02 -0.02 7.63
N ALA A 204 -8.32 0.64 6.50
CA ALA A 204 -7.74 0.27 5.21
C ALA A 204 -6.22 0.46 5.14
N ILE A 205 -5.65 1.43 5.88
CA ILE A 205 -4.20 1.57 6.03
C ILE A 205 -3.63 0.32 6.70
N VAL A 206 -4.12 0.00 7.90
CA VAL A 206 -3.58 -1.11 8.68
C VAL A 206 -3.64 -2.43 7.90
N ASP A 207 -4.81 -2.75 7.37
CA ASP A 207 -5.05 -4.02 6.68
C ASP A 207 -4.17 -4.15 5.41
N GLY A 208 -4.17 -3.13 4.54
CA GLY A 208 -3.37 -3.15 3.32
C GLY A 208 -1.85 -3.16 3.59
N PHE A 209 -1.38 -2.43 4.61
CA PHE A 209 0.06 -2.35 4.89
C PHE A 209 0.61 -3.59 5.63
N HIS A 210 -0.23 -4.41 6.27
CA HIS A 210 0.18 -5.75 6.68
C HIS A 210 0.56 -6.61 5.47
N ALA A 211 -0.28 -6.62 4.43
CA ALA A 211 -0.01 -7.36 3.21
C ALA A 211 1.21 -6.83 2.44
N HIS A 212 1.51 -5.54 2.55
CA HIS A 212 2.73 -4.96 2.00
C HIS A 212 4.01 -5.37 2.73
N LEU A 213 3.92 -5.98 3.93
CA LEU A 213 5.08 -6.37 4.74
C LEU A 213 6.02 -5.18 5.01
N THR A 214 5.44 -4.09 5.50
CA THR A 214 6.16 -2.88 5.91
C THR A 214 7.22 -3.13 6.98
N GLY A 215 8.15 -2.17 7.07
CA GLY A 215 9.26 -2.21 8.00
C GLY A 215 10.47 -2.99 7.49
N THR A 216 11.65 -2.70 8.05
CA THR A 216 12.90 -3.36 7.65
C THR A 216 12.89 -4.87 7.93
N GLY A 217 12.12 -5.32 8.92
CA GLY A 217 11.93 -6.74 9.23
C GLY A 217 10.96 -7.47 8.28
N ARG A 218 10.26 -6.76 7.37
CA ARG A 218 9.27 -7.34 6.46
C ARG A 218 8.17 -8.13 7.17
N HIS A 219 7.75 -7.63 8.33
CA HIS A 219 6.71 -8.24 9.15
C HIS A 219 5.34 -7.57 8.98
N GLY A 220 5.26 -6.38 8.39
CA GLY A 220 4.03 -5.58 8.35
C GLY A 220 3.92 -4.63 9.54
N ASP A 221 5.05 -4.22 10.13
CA ASP A 221 5.06 -3.36 11.31
C ASP A 221 4.92 -1.89 10.90
N ILE A 222 4.00 -1.21 11.57
CA ILE A 222 3.64 0.18 11.33
C ILE A 222 3.86 0.95 12.63
N GLU A 223 4.44 2.14 12.54
CA GLU A 223 4.51 3.04 13.69
C GLU A 223 3.24 3.91 13.72
N LEU A 224 2.47 3.80 14.80
CA LEU A 224 1.33 4.69 15.08
C LEU A 224 1.83 5.99 15.71
N ILE A 225 1.40 7.12 15.17
CA ILE A 225 1.73 8.46 15.64
C ILE A 225 0.43 9.17 15.98
N GLU A 226 0.32 9.68 17.20
CA GLU A 226 -0.84 10.46 17.63
C GLU A 226 -0.43 11.91 17.84
N GLU A 227 -1.08 12.81 17.11
CA GLU A 227 -0.90 14.25 17.26
C GLU A 227 -2.26 14.94 17.51
N PRO A 228 -2.27 16.14 18.12
CA PRO A 228 -3.50 16.91 18.22
C PRO A 228 -4.12 17.16 16.83
N GLY A 229 -5.32 16.61 16.60
CA GLY A 229 -6.09 16.83 15.37
C GLY A 229 -5.76 15.89 14.19
N ARG A 230 -4.82 14.96 14.33
CA ARG A 230 -4.53 13.94 13.31
C ARG A 230 -3.87 12.69 13.85
N THR A 231 -4.02 11.59 13.14
CA THR A 231 -3.34 10.33 13.42
C THR A 231 -2.46 9.95 12.23
N GLY A 232 -1.23 9.55 12.50
CA GLY A 232 -0.22 9.17 11.52
C GLY A 232 0.13 7.70 11.58
N PHE A 233 0.45 7.13 10.42
CA PHE A 233 0.99 5.79 10.27
C PHE A 233 2.29 5.90 9.47
N ARG A 234 3.43 5.58 10.10
CA ARG A 234 4.73 5.59 9.45
C ARG A 234 5.16 4.18 9.06
N PHE A 235 5.51 4.06 7.78
CA PHE A 235 6.02 2.85 7.14
C PHE A 235 7.51 3.07 6.84
N ALA A 236 8.38 2.41 7.61
CA ALA A 236 9.82 2.65 7.58
C ALA A 236 10.61 1.37 7.24
N PRO A 237 10.70 1.01 5.94
CA PRO A 237 10.07 1.64 4.78
C PRO A 237 8.69 1.04 4.44
N CYS A 238 7.98 1.67 3.49
CA CYS A 238 6.83 1.09 2.82
C CYS A 238 7.20 -0.23 2.13
N GLY A 239 6.28 -1.19 2.15
CA GLY A 239 6.48 -2.52 1.61
C GLY A 239 6.78 -2.59 0.12
N SER A 240 6.16 -1.69 -0.65
CA SER A 240 6.23 -1.63 -2.12
C SER A 240 7.11 -0.47 -2.59
N GLY A 241 6.65 0.79 -2.47
CA GLY A 241 7.43 1.96 -2.90
C GLY A 241 8.78 2.11 -2.17
N GLY A 242 8.88 1.57 -0.95
CA GLY A 242 10.15 1.49 -0.25
C GLY A 242 11.20 0.64 -0.96
N ARG A 243 10.80 -0.34 -1.79
CA ARG A 243 11.75 -1.13 -2.60
C ARG A 243 12.48 -0.26 -3.64
N SER A 244 11.87 0.82 -4.09
CA SER A 244 12.53 1.75 -5.00
C SER A 244 13.70 2.48 -4.33
N VAL A 245 13.64 2.70 -3.01
CA VAL A 245 14.53 3.65 -2.32
C VAL A 245 15.36 3.07 -1.18
N ASP A 246 14.95 1.95 -0.58
CA ASP A 246 15.52 1.46 0.68
C ASP A 246 16.36 0.19 0.47
N VAL A 247 17.66 0.32 0.71
CA VAL A 247 18.65 -0.76 0.58
C VAL A 247 18.38 -1.93 1.53
N ARG A 248 17.76 -1.68 2.70
CA ARG A 248 17.62 -2.67 3.78
C ARG A 248 16.60 -3.75 3.44
N ILE A 249 15.63 -3.45 2.58
CA ILE A 249 14.59 -4.40 2.16
C ILE A 249 14.80 -4.93 0.73
N THR A 250 15.89 -4.54 0.08
CA THR A 250 16.23 -4.92 -1.30
C THR A 250 17.60 -5.60 -1.43
N GLY A 251 18.21 -6.00 -0.30
CA GLY A 251 19.51 -6.67 -0.31
C GLY A 251 20.65 -5.78 -0.80
N GLY A 252 20.55 -4.47 -0.58
CA GLY A 252 21.56 -3.50 -1.04
C GLY A 252 21.28 -2.88 -2.41
N THR A 253 20.22 -3.30 -3.12
CA THR A 253 19.96 -2.85 -4.50
C THR A 253 18.54 -2.29 -4.67
N PRO A 254 18.31 -1.03 -4.26
CA PRO A 254 17.05 -0.33 -4.47
C PRO A 254 16.69 -0.29 -5.95
N ARG A 255 15.40 -0.35 -6.28
CA ARG A 255 14.98 -0.45 -7.69
C ARG A 255 15.18 0.82 -8.50
N SER A 256 15.36 1.97 -7.85
CA SER A 256 15.76 3.21 -8.55
C SER A 256 17.27 3.30 -8.79
N ALA A 257 18.08 2.41 -8.21
CA ALA A 257 19.51 2.32 -8.46
C ALA A 257 19.84 1.31 -9.58
N PRO A 258 21.04 1.36 -10.20
CA PRO A 258 21.52 0.30 -11.07
C PRO A 258 21.52 -1.08 -10.38
N PRO A 259 21.29 -2.18 -11.13
CA PRO A 259 21.08 -2.23 -12.58
C PRO A 259 19.64 -1.93 -13.02
N PHE A 260 18.70 -1.74 -12.09
CA PHE A 260 17.28 -1.55 -12.42
C PHE A 260 17.00 -0.16 -12.97
N GLY A 261 17.41 0.87 -12.21
CA GLY A 261 17.27 2.27 -12.61
C GLY A 261 15.81 2.69 -12.88
N PHE A 262 14.84 2.08 -12.20
CA PHE A 262 13.42 2.40 -12.40
C PHE A 262 13.12 3.86 -12.12
N ALA A 263 12.28 4.44 -12.98
CA ALA A 263 11.97 5.85 -13.02
C ALA A 263 11.61 6.45 -11.65
N VAL A 264 12.18 7.63 -11.43
CA VAL A 264 11.82 8.58 -10.36
C VAL A 264 11.53 9.91 -11.04
N THR A 265 10.74 10.78 -10.41
CA THR A 265 10.50 12.11 -10.97
C THR A 265 11.81 12.89 -11.06
N THR A 266 12.04 13.52 -12.21
CA THR A 266 13.21 14.36 -12.48
C THR A 266 12.88 15.84 -12.45
N GLU A 267 11.59 16.20 -12.53
CA GLU A 267 11.09 17.56 -12.40
C GLU A 267 9.89 17.67 -11.43
N PRO A 268 9.57 18.87 -10.93
CA PRO A 268 8.40 19.08 -10.09
C PRO A 268 7.09 18.91 -10.87
N HIS A 269 6.21 18.04 -10.38
CA HIS A 269 4.87 17.84 -10.91
C HIS A 269 3.81 17.91 -9.83
N ASP A 270 2.66 18.52 -10.12
CA ASP A 270 1.55 18.64 -9.16
C ASP A 270 0.95 17.27 -8.77
N TRP A 271 0.98 16.31 -9.69
CA TRP A 271 0.62 14.91 -9.46
C TRP A 271 1.67 14.11 -8.65
N ALA A 272 2.79 14.72 -8.26
CA ALA A 272 3.82 14.14 -7.41
C ALA A 272 4.31 15.12 -6.33
N TRP A 273 3.37 15.81 -5.66
CA TRP A 273 3.64 16.77 -4.59
C TRP A 273 4.61 17.91 -4.95
N ASN A 274 4.79 18.23 -6.24
CA ASN A 274 5.83 19.12 -6.76
C ASN A 274 7.23 18.76 -6.24
N THR A 275 7.49 17.46 -6.08
CA THR A 275 8.73 16.93 -5.48
C THR A 275 9.50 16.08 -6.50
N VAL A 276 10.79 16.34 -6.62
CA VAL A 276 11.75 15.54 -7.41
C VAL A 276 12.17 14.31 -6.61
N GLY A 277 12.44 13.20 -7.31
CA GLY A 277 12.88 11.95 -6.70
C GLY A 277 11.75 11.06 -6.19
N ILE A 278 10.49 11.34 -6.56
CA ILE A 278 9.37 10.47 -6.21
C ILE A 278 9.42 9.24 -7.11
N CYS A 279 9.44 8.06 -6.51
CA CYS A 279 9.43 6.81 -7.29
C CYS A 279 8.17 6.73 -8.16
N SER A 280 8.29 6.29 -9.41
CA SER A 280 7.16 6.30 -10.36
C SER A 280 5.96 5.48 -9.86
N TYR A 281 6.22 4.40 -9.12
CA TYR A 281 5.21 3.65 -8.39
C TYR A 281 4.51 4.51 -7.32
N CYS A 282 5.25 5.30 -6.55
CA CYS A 282 4.75 6.08 -5.42
C CYS A 282 3.77 7.20 -5.82
N VAL A 283 3.77 7.62 -7.10
CA VAL A 283 2.90 8.67 -7.63
C VAL A 283 1.41 8.34 -7.45
N HIS A 284 1.02 7.07 -7.53
CA HIS A 284 -0.37 6.66 -7.31
C HIS A 284 -0.90 7.09 -5.93
N CYS A 285 -0.02 7.16 -4.91
CA CYS A 285 -0.38 7.61 -3.58
C CYS A 285 -0.79 9.09 -3.58
N CYS A 286 -0.07 9.95 -4.31
CA CYS A 286 -0.38 11.38 -4.46
C CYS A 286 -1.73 11.57 -5.16
N GLN A 287 -1.88 10.88 -6.30
CA GLN A 287 -3.09 10.95 -7.11
C GLN A 287 -4.32 10.50 -6.32
N LEU A 288 -4.29 9.30 -5.72
CA LEU A 288 -5.43 8.71 -5.04
C LEU A 288 -5.82 9.41 -3.73
N ASN A 289 -4.85 9.93 -2.96
CA ASN A 289 -5.13 10.44 -1.62
C ASN A 289 -5.20 11.96 -1.52
N GLU A 290 -4.57 12.69 -2.43
CA GLU A 290 -4.51 14.16 -2.38
C GLU A 290 -5.11 14.81 -3.63
N VAL A 291 -4.55 14.56 -4.82
CA VAL A 291 -4.97 15.28 -6.04
C VAL A 291 -6.44 15.00 -6.34
N MET A 292 -6.79 13.74 -6.55
CA MET A 292 -8.15 13.34 -6.91
C MET A 292 -9.17 13.71 -5.83
N PRO A 293 -8.95 13.43 -4.54
CA PRO A 293 -9.89 13.84 -3.50
C PRO A 293 -10.02 15.35 -3.36
N ILE A 294 -8.95 16.14 -3.51
CA ILE A 294 -9.08 17.60 -3.48
C ILE A 294 -9.92 18.10 -4.67
N ASP A 295 -9.75 17.49 -5.84
CA ASP A 295 -10.47 17.89 -7.05
C ASP A 295 -11.96 17.55 -6.99
N ARG A 296 -12.32 16.41 -6.38
CA ARG A 296 -13.72 15.93 -6.31
C ARG A 296 -14.44 16.26 -5.01
N LEU A 297 -13.74 16.20 -3.87
CA LEU A 297 -14.30 16.38 -2.52
C LEU A 297 -13.96 17.73 -1.89
N GLY A 298 -12.93 18.43 -2.41
CA GLY A 298 -12.43 19.68 -1.84
C GLY A 298 -11.40 19.50 -0.72
N TYR A 299 -11.01 18.26 -0.39
CA TYR A 299 -10.02 17.95 0.63
C TYR A 299 -9.33 16.61 0.37
N PRO A 300 -8.08 16.42 0.84
CA PRO A 300 -7.41 15.14 0.73
C PRO A 300 -8.04 14.11 1.68
N THR A 301 -8.17 12.86 1.25
CA THR A 301 -8.60 11.79 2.18
C THR A 301 -7.46 11.38 3.11
N ARG A 302 -6.21 11.45 2.63
CA ARG A 302 -5.01 11.23 3.46
C ARG A 302 -3.93 12.19 3.00
N VAL A 303 -3.11 12.66 3.94
CA VAL A 303 -1.95 13.50 3.64
C VAL A 303 -0.69 12.66 3.76
N ILE A 304 0.11 12.60 2.71
CA ILE A 304 1.24 11.68 2.62
C ILE A 304 2.55 12.46 2.64
N ASP A 305 3.46 12.04 3.51
CA ASP A 305 4.87 12.40 3.43
C ASP A 305 5.58 11.26 2.69
N PRO A 306 5.86 11.42 1.39
CA PRO A 306 6.37 10.35 0.56
C PRO A 306 7.87 10.11 0.81
N PRO A 307 8.36 8.89 0.55
CA PRO A 307 9.78 8.68 0.43
C PRO A 307 10.31 9.37 -0.84
N THR A 308 11.58 9.79 -0.80
CA THR A 308 12.26 10.42 -1.93
C THR A 308 13.57 9.70 -2.21
N TRP A 309 13.84 9.48 -3.49
CA TRP A 309 15.09 8.93 -3.97
C TRP A 309 16.08 10.05 -4.26
N THR A 310 17.22 9.99 -3.60
CA THR A 310 18.47 10.55 -4.12
C THR A 310 19.54 9.46 -4.03
N PRO A 311 20.52 9.41 -4.95
CA PRO A 311 21.53 8.36 -4.92
C PRO A 311 22.33 8.28 -3.60
N ASP A 312 22.54 9.42 -2.94
CA ASP A 312 23.42 9.52 -1.77
C ASP A 312 22.65 9.57 -0.44
N ASP A 313 21.43 10.11 -0.42
CA ASP A 313 20.66 10.35 0.81
C ASP A 313 19.14 10.22 0.55
N PRO A 314 18.63 8.98 0.32
CA PRO A 314 17.21 8.77 0.11
C PRO A 314 16.43 8.91 1.43
N THR A 315 15.29 9.61 1.38
CA THR A 315 14.30 9.51 2.46
C THR A 315 13.48 8.25 2.24
N THR A 316 13.60 7.26 3.12
CA THR A 316 12.99 5.94 2.88
C THR A 316 11.69 5.69 3.65
N SER A 317 11.36 6.53 4.61
CA SER A 317 10.09 6.45 5.34
C SER A 317 8.95 7.07 4.54
N CYS A 318 7.78 6.45 4.61
CA CYS A 318 6.53 7.01 4.13
C CYS A 318 5.60 7.21 5.32
N THR A 319 5.01 8.39 5.51
CA THR A 319 4.04 8.63 6.60
C THR A 319 2.70 9.03 6.02
N TRP A 320 1.62 8.38 6.43
CA TRP A 320 0.26 8.73 6.03
C TRP A 320 -0.50 9.31 7.21
N TRP A 321 -1.08 10.49 7.02
CA TRP A 321 -1.85 11.21 8.02
C TRP A 321 -3.33 11.22 7.68
N VAL A 322 -4.15 10.92 8.68
CA VAL A 322 -5.60 11.11 8.65
C VAL A 322 -5.94 12.22 9.64
N TYR A 323 -6.42 13.36 9.14
CA TYR A 323 -6.87 14.46 9.98
C TYR A 323 -8.22 14.10 10.61
N HIS A 324 -8.45 14.56 11.83
CA HIS A 324 -9.71 14.31 12.56
C HIS A 324 -10.87 15.18 12.02
N ASP A 325 -10.57 16.22 11.24
CA ASP A 325 -11.51 17.06 10.50
C ASP A 325 -10.81 17.56 9.22
N PRO A 326 -11.41 17.46 8.01
CA PRO A 326 -10.77 17.93 6.78
C PRO A 326 -10.53 19.45 6.77
N ALA A 327 -11.27 20.22 7.59
CA ALA A 327 -11.06 21.65 7.77
C ALA A 327 -9.70 21.98 8.42
N ASP A 328 -9.06 21.01 9.07
CA ASP A 328 -7.78 21.17 9.74
C ASP A 328 -6.56 20.86 8.87
N VAL A 329 -6.78 20.35 7.65
CA VAL A 329 -5.69 20.10 6.68
C VAL A 329 -5.01 21.43 6.34
N PRO A 330 -3.69 21.62 6.53
CA PRO A 330 -3.04 22.91 6.28
C PRO A 330 -2.99 23.34 4.81
N ASP A 331 -2.88 24.64 4.55
CA ASP A 331 -2.83 25.20 3.19
C ASP A 331 -1.70 24.62 2.31
N HIS A 332 -0.54 24.35 2.91
CA HIS A 332 0.61 23.85 2.16
C HIS A 332 0.35 22.49 1.52
N VAL A 333 -0.56 21.67 2.08
CA VAL A 333 -0.98 20.38 1.52
C VAL A 333 -1.72 20.57 0.20
N TYR A 334 -2.54 21.61 0.07
CA TYR A 334 -3.21 21.92 -1.18
C TYR A 334 -2.22 22.50 -2.20
N ARG A 335 -1.39 23.45 -1.76
CA ARG A 335 -0.44 24.15 -2.64
C ARG A 335 0.62 23.21 -3.22
N ARG A 336 1.09 22.21 -2.45
CA ARG A 336 2.10 21.24 -2.95
C ARG A 336 1.60 20.36 -4.09
N VAL A 337 0.29 20.22 -4.26
CA VAL A 337 -0.33 19.54 -5.42
C VAL A 337 -1.04 20.53 -6.36
N GLY A 338 -0.63 21.80 -6.34
CA GLY A 338 -1.13 22.82 -7.27
C GLY A 338 -2.61 23.20 -7.07
N ARG A 339 -3.21 22.92 -5.91
CA ARG A 339 -4.62 23.21 -5.63
C ARG A 339 -4.80 24.39 -4.68
N ASP A 340 -5.95 25.06 -4.78
CA ASP A 340 -6.32 26.19 -3.93
C ASP A 340 -6.86 25.72 -2.57
N PRO A 341 -6.26 26.14 -1.43
CA PRO A 341 -6.79 25.88 -0.09
C PRO A 341 -8.24 26.34 0.13
N ALA A 342 -8.75 27.30 -0.67
CA ALA A 342 -10.13 27.77 -0.57
C ALA A 342 -11.18 26.67 -0.88
N ARG A 343 -10.77 25.55 -1.48
CA ARG A 343 -11.60 24.36 -1.68
C ARG A 343 -11.96 23.63 -0.39
N ARG A 344 -11.17 23.83 0.67
CA ARG A 344 -11.34 23.15 1.94
C ARG A 344 -12.73 23.39 2.51
N PRO A 345 -13.41 22.35 3.03
CA PRO A 345 -14.69 22.55 3.69
C PRO A 345 -14.52 23.42 4.94
N SER A 346 -15.52 24.22 5.24
CA SER A 346 -15.60 24.91 6.52
C SER A 346 -15.76 23.89 7.64
N ARG A 347 -15.09 24.10 8.78
CA ARG A 347 -15.28 23.27 9.98
C ARG A 347 -16.77 23.16 10.29
N THR A 348 -17.29 21.94 10.18
CA THR A 348 -18.67 21.65 10.52
C THR A 348 -18.82 21.94 12.01
N ARG A 349 -19.72 22.85 12.38
CA ARG A 349 -20.09 23.06 13.80
C ARG A 349 -20.83 21.81 14.26
N SER A 350 -20.10 20.76 14.62
CA SER A 350 -20.66 19.63 15.34
C SER A 350 -21.19 20.16 16.67
N ASN A 351 -22.49 19.94 16.89
CA ASN A 351 -23.24 20.42 18.04
C ASN A 351 -22.52 20.08 19.34
N ARG A 352 -22.25 21.13 20.14
CA ARG A 352 -22.06 21.01 21.59
C ARG A 352 -23.34 20.44 22.20
N HIS A 353 -23.50 19.13 22.23
CA HIS A 353 -24.43 18.44 23.12
C HIS A 353 -23.55 17.38 23.79
N GLY A 354 -23.20 17.47 25.07
CA GLY A 354 -24.02 17.85 26.21
C GLY A 354 -23.97 16.67 27.16
#